data_AF-A0A7S2NQR9-F1
#
_entry.id   AF-A0A7S2NQR9-F1
#
_cell.length_a   1.000
_cell.length_b   1.000
_cell.length_c   1.000
_cell.angle_alpha   90.00
_cell.angle_beta   90.00
_cell.angle_gamma   90.00
#
_symmetry.space_group_name_H-M   'P 1'
#
loop_
_entity.id
_entity.type
_entity.pdbx_description
1 polymer ?
#
loop_
_entity_poly.entity_id
_entity_poly.type
_entity_poly.pdbx_seq_one_letter_code
_entity_poly.pdbx_strand_id
1 'polypeptide(L)'
;VKDAPVYIPNCRSKNSGKPMLYGSVEAVSTKALALYKQSAGACRALPWRGWGEDYYLQTCLNKVGAWQVADLAQVGDDRCKPAPCSDYTKAAFHKDSYRDPEEWMRCFKEAIGEE
;
A
#
# COMPACT_ATOMS: atom_id res chain seq x y z
N VAL A 1 18.19 10.86 -6.11
CA VAL A 1 16.76 10.46 -6.10
C VAL A 1 16.16 10.40 -7.49
N LYS A 2 16.45 11.35 -8.41
CA LYS A 2 16.24 11.10 -9.84
C LYS A 2 16.87 9.75 -10.17
N ASP A 3 16.05 8.81 -10.65
CA ASP A 3 16.41 7.45 -11.09
C ASP A 3 16.55 6.32 -10.07
N ALA A 4 16.29 6.53 -8.78
CA ALA A 4 16.33 5.43 -7.80
C ALA A 4 15.11 4.49 -7.93
N PRO A 5 15.26 3.16 -7.69
CA PRO A 5 14.13 2.25 -7.50
C PRO A 5 13.44 2.61 -6.18
N VAL A 6 12.24 3.18 -6.26
CA VAL A 6 11.47 3.67 -5.11
C VAL A 6 10.12 2.96 -4.99
N TYR A 7 9.65 2.79 -3.76
CA TYR A 7 8.26 2.50 -3.44
C TYR A 7 7.77 3.38 -2.28
N ILE A 8 6.45 3.53 -2.17
CA ILE A 8 5.81 4.49 -1.25
C ILE A 8 4.99 3.74 -0.21
N PRO A 9 5.53 3.47 1.00
CA PRO A 9 4.72 3.08 2.14
C PRO A 9 3.67 4.15 2.41
N ASN A 10 2.41 3.73 2.49
CA ASN A 10 1.25 4.62 2.49
C ASN A 10 0.59 4.78 3.87
N CYS A 11 1.02 3.98 4.85
CA CYS A 11 0.33 3.85 6.12
C CYS A 11 1.32 3.57 7.26
N ARG A 12 1.13 4.23 8.41
CA ARG A 12 1.93 3.96 9.61
C ARG A 12 1.26 2.84 10.40
N SER A 13 1.90 1.68 10.48
CA SER A 13 1.35 0.55 11.24
C SER A 13 1.12 0.92 12.71
N LYS A 14 -0.10 0.73 13.21
CA LYS A 14 -0.42 0.89 14.64
C LYS A 14 0.38 -0.07 15.52
N ASN A 15 0.71 -1.26 15.02
CA ASN A 15 1.41 -2.30 15.79
C ASN A 15 2.91 -2.05 15.90
N SER A 16 3.57 -1.68 14.80
CA SER A 16 5.04 -1.54 14.77
C SER A 16 5.54 -0.09 14.75
N GLY A 17 4.67 0.88 14.49
CA GLY A 17 5.03 2.29 14.28
C GLY A 17 5.78 2.55 12.97
N LYS A 18 6.08 1.51 12.17
CA LYS A 18 6.85 1.61 10.93
C LYS A 18 5.98 2.01 9.74
N PRO A 19 6.54 2.70 8.74
CA PRO A 19 5.94 2.83 7.41
C PRO A 19 5.70 1.46 6.79
N MET A 20 4.47 1.20 6.37
CA MET A 20 4.07 -0.03 5.71
C MET A 20 3.32 0.27 4.41
N LEU A 21 3.43 -0.63 3.44
CA LEU A 21 2.48 -0.78 2.35
C LEU A 21 1.23 -1.46 2.89
N TYR A 22 0.07 -0.87 2.62
CA TYR A 22 -1.24 -1.47 2.84
C TYR A 22 -1.95 -1.60 1.50
N GLY A 23 -2.51 -2.78 1.25
CA GLY A 23 -2.93 -3.22 -0.09
C GLY A 23 -4.14 -2.55 -0.75
N SER A 24 -4.76 -1.52 -0.16
CA SER A 24 -5.80 -0.76 -0.88
C SER A 24 -5.24 0.06 -2.04
N VAL A 25 -3.95 0.39 -1.98
CA VAL A 25 -3.18 0.92 -3.12
C VAL A 25 -1.68 0.72 -2.86
N GLU A 26 -0.94 0.23 -3.85
CA GLU A 26 0.51 0.01 -3.72
C GLU A 26 1.24 0.80 -4.80
N ALA A 27 1.90 1.89 -4.41
CA ALA A 27 2.62 2.75 -5.33
C ALA A 27 4.12 2.36 -5.40
N VAL A 28 4.52 1.81 -6.54
CA VAL A 28 5.87 1.32 -6.81
C VAL A 28 6.36 1.92 -8.13
N SER A 29 7.57 2.50 -8.13
CA SER A 29 8.17 2.99 -9.38
C SER A 29 8.45 1.85 -10.35
N THR A 30 8.41 2.13 -11.66
CA THR A 30 8.72 1.14 -12.70
C THR A 30 10.09 0.49 -12.52
N LYS A 31 11.08 1.25 -12.03
CA LYS A 31 12.43 0.74 -11.70
C LYS A 31 12.42 -0.22 -10.51
N ALA A 32 11.69 0.10 -9.44
CA ALA A 32 11.55 -0.81 -8.30
C ALA A 32 10.79 -2.09 -8.70
N LEU A 33 9.77 -1.98 -9.55
CA LEU A 33 9.04 -3.14 -10.05
C LEU A 33 9.91 -4.01 -10.97
N ALA A 34 10.75 -3.41 -11.81
CA ALA A 34 11.74 -4.12 -12.61
C ALA A 34 12.76 -4.85 -11.73
N LEU A 35 13.28 -4.18 -10.70
CA LEU A 35 14.20 -4.75 -9.71
C LEU A 35 13.57 -5.93 -8.93
N TYR A 36 12.32 -5.77 -8.49
CA TYR A 36 11.51 -6.82 -7.87
C TYR A 36 11.41 -8.06 -8.78
N LYS A 37 11.05 -7.86 -10.05
CA LYS A 37 10.94 -8.94 -11.04
C LYS A 37 12.28 -9.64 -11.29
N GLN A 38 13.36 -8.89 -11.48
CA GLN A 38 14.70 -9.43 -11.72
C GLN A 38 15.23 -10.21 -10.51
N SER A 39 14.78 -9.85 -9.31
CA SER A 39 15.18 -10.46 -8.04
C SER A 39 14.22 -11.52 -7.52
N ALA A 40 13.33 -12.05 -8.37
CA ALA A 40 12.28 -12.98 -7.96
C ALA A 40 12.82 -14.20 -7.17
N GLY A 41 14.00 -14.72 -7.51
CA GLY A 41 14.64 -15.81 -6.75
C GLY A 41 14.94 -15.42 -5.29
N ALA A 42 15.50 -14.24 -5.06
CA ALA A 42 15.80 -13.74 -3.71
C ALA A 42 14.53 -13.52 -2.88
N CYS A 43 13.43 -13.14 -3.54
CA CYS A 43 12.16 -12.89 -2.87
C CYS A 43 11.37 -14.18 -2.59
N ARG A 44 11.44 -15.18 -3.47
CA ARG A 44 10.87 -16.51 -3.19
C ARG A 44 11.59 -17.25 -2.06
N ALA A 45 12.85 -16.91 -1.80
CA ALA A 45 13.64 -17.45 -0.69
C ALA A 45 13.30 -16.84 0.68
N LEU A 46 12.44 -15.81 0.74
CA LEU A 46 11.92 -15.28 2.01
C LEU A 46 11.03 -16.34 2.69
N PRO A 47 10.91 -16.34 4.03
CA PRO A 47 9.97 -17.19 4.75
C PRO A 47 8.54 -16.64 4.66
N TRP A 48 8.03 -16.46 3.43
CA TRP A 48 6.81 -15.69 3.14
C TRP A 48 5.50 -16.43 3.39
N ARG A 49 5.54 -17.72 3.71
CA ARG A 49 4.34 -18.53 3.93
C ARG A 49 3.54 -17.94 5.10
N GLY A 50 2.30 -17.54 4.83
CA GLY A 50 1.40 -16.91 5.80
C GLY A 50 1.43 -15.38 5.82
N TRP A 51 2.21 -14.73 4.96
CA TRP A 51 2.20 -13.28 4.81
C TRP A 51 1.10 -12.81 3.86
N GLY A 52 0.62 -11.58 4.09
CA GLY A 52 -0.14 -10.83 3.08
C GLY A 52 0.73 -10.42 1.90
N GLU A 53 0.10 -10.14 0.77
CA GLU A 53 0.79 -9.71 -0.45
C GLU A 53 1.58 -8.42 -0.24
N ASP A 54 0.95 -7.39 0.33
CA ASP A 54 1.54 -6.08 0.62
C ASP A 54 2.83 -6.20 1.47
N TYR A 55 2.77 -7.01 2.52
CA TYR A 55 3.89 -7.31 3.40
C TYR A 55 4.99 -8.08 2.68
N TYR A 56 4.62 -9.05 1.83
CA TYR A 56 5.56 -9.76 0.98
C TYR A 56 6.28 -8.84 0.01
N LEU A 57 5.53 -7.98 -0.70
CA LEU A 57 6.05 -7.01 -1.65
C LEU A 57 7.01 -6.05 -0.97
N GLN A 58 6.60 -5.43 0.15
CA GLN A 58 7.46 -4.53 0.93
C GLN A 58 8.74 -5.22 1.41
N THR A 59 8.62 -6.43 1.97
CA THR A 59 9.77 -7.16 2.51
C THR A 59 10.75 -7.53 1.40
N CYS A 60 10.25 -7.94 0.23
CA CYS A 60 11.07 -8.19 -0.94
C CYS A 60 11.76 -6.92 -1.44
N LEU A 61 11.01 -5.82 -1.62
CA LEU A 61 11.56 -4.52 -2.06
C LEU A 61 12.68 -4.02 -1.15
N ASN A 62 12.49 -4.15 0.17
CA ASN A 62 13.54 -3.87 1.15
C ASN A 62 14.78 -4.75 0.95
N LYS A 63 14.57 -6.07 0.80
CA LYS A 63 15.66 -7.05 0.63
C LYS A 63 16.49 -6.76 -0.61
N VAL A 64 15.87 -6.29 -1.70
CA VAL A 64 16.53 -6.06 -2.99
C VAL A 64 17.07 -4.64 -3.15
N GLY A 65 16.93 -3.80 -2.12
CA GLY A 65 17.52 -2.46 -2.07
C GLY A 65 16.68 -1.35 -2.72
N ALA A 66 15.37 -1.55 -2.89
CA ALA A 66 14.48 -0.46 -3.26
C ALA A 66 14.33 0.54 -2.09
N TRP A 67 14.32 1.83 -2.43
CA TRP A 67 14.24 2.92 -1.47
C TRP A 67 12.81 3.19 -1.04
N GLN A 68 12.63 3.40 0.26
CA GLN A 68 11.37 3.86 0.84
C GLN A 68 11.26 5.38 0.76
N VAL A 69 10.17 5.87 0.18
CA VAL A 69 9.76 7.28 0.27
C VAL A 69 8.34 7.30 0.83
N ALA A 70 8.21 7.47 2.15
CA ALA A 70 6.92 7.33 2.82
C ALA A 70 5.98 8.51 2.54
N ASP A 71 4.73 8.19 2.20
CA ASP A 71 3.60 9.14 2.17
C ASP A 71 2.45 8.56 3.01
N LEU A 72 2.50 8.81 4.30
CA LEU A 72 1.63 8.18 5.30
C LEU A 72 0.23 8.82 5.37
N ALA A 73 -0.06 9.78 4.49
CA ALA A 73 -1.34 10.45 4.40
C ALA A 73 -2.18 9.98 3.20
N GLN A 74 -1.60 9.14 2.34
CA GLN A 74 -2.19 8.72 1.06
C GLN A 74 -3.50 7.93 1.22
N VAL A 75 -3.63 7.09 2.25
CA VAL A 75 -4.78 6.17 2.41
C VAL A 75 -5.63 6.49 3.63
N GLY A 76 -6.94 6.29 3.49
CA GLY A 76 -7.90 6.26 4.59
C GLY A 76 -8.14 4.82 5.02
N ASP A 77 -7.42 4.33 6.02
CA ASP A 77 -7.48 2.93 6.46
C ASP A 77 -7.71 2.83 7.99
N ASP A 78 -8.73 2.07 8.39
CA ASP A 78 -9.05 1.84 9.81
C ASP A 78 -7.89 1.21 10.61
N ARG A 79 -6.99 0.50 9.93
CA ARG A 79 -5.79 -0.12 10.51
C ARG A 79 -4.67 0.89 10.76
N CYS A 80 -4.74 2.11 10.22
CA CYS A 80 -3.84 3.21 10.59
C CYS A 80 -4.57 4.54 10.80
N LYS A 81 -4.89 5.27 9.72
CA LYS A 81 -5.54 6.57 9.80
C LYS A 81 -6.88 6.51 9.05
N PRO A 82 -8.01 6.30 9.77
CA PRO A 82 -9.32 6.29 9.14
C PRO A 82 -9.65 7.67 8.54
N ALA A 83 -10.38 7.67 7.44
CA ALA A 83 -10.92 8.87 6.79
C ALA A 83 -12.31 8.54 6.20
N PRO A 84 -13.22 9.53 6.10
CA PRO A 84 -14.46 9.37 5.33
C PRO A 84 -14.17 9.34 3.83
N CYS A 85 -15.05 8.76 3.02
CA CYS A 85 -14.83 8.66 1.57
C CYS A 85 -14.88 10.03 0.87
N SER A 86 -15.55 11.00 1.49
CA SER A 86 -15.56 12.43 1.15
C SER A 86 -14.25 13.16 1.45
N ASP A 87 -13.23 12.52 2.05
CA ASP A 87 -11.89 13.10 2.16
C ASP A 87 -11.14 12.98 0.83
N TYR A 88 -11.34 13.97 -0.03
CA TYR A 88 -10.73 14.06 -1.37
C TYR A 88 -9.20 14.18 -1.37
N THR A 89 -8.55 14.27 -0.19
CA THR A 89 -7.09 14.23 -0.08
C THR A 89 -6.52 12.82 -0.09
N LYS A 90 -7.38 11.78 -0.07
CA LYS A 90 -7.00 10.37 -0.05
C LYS A 90 -7.00 9.78 -1.46
N ALA A 91 -6.05 8.90 -1.73
CA ALA A 91 -5.98 8.15 -2.98
C ALA A 91 -6.74 6.82 -2.94
N ALA A 92 -6.92 6.23 -1.75
CA ALA A 92 -7.65 4.99 -1.56
C ALA A 92 -8.21 4.87 -0.14
N PHE A 93 -9.24 4.04 0.01
CA PHE A 93 -9.92 3.78 1.27
C PHE A 93 -9.95 2.28 1.57
N HIS A 94 -9.85 1.93 2.85
CA HIS A 94 -9.93 0.56 3.32
C HIS A 94 -10.64 0.48 4.68
N LYS A 95 -11.76 -0.23 4.69
CA LYS A 95 -12.51 -0.63 5.88
C LYS A 95 -12.88 -2.10 5.74
N ASP A 96 -13.04 -2.80 6.84
CA ASP A 96 -13.43 -4.22 6.79
C ASP A 96 -14.82 -4.40 6.14
N SER A 97 -15.70 -3.38 6.19
CA SER A 97 -17.00 -3.39 5.52
C SER A 97 -16.91 -3.30 3.98
N TYR A 98 -15.83 -2.78 3.40
CA TYR A 98 -15.69 -2.66 1.93
C TYR A 98 -15.43 -3.99 1.22
N ARG A 99 -15.46 -5.11 1.95
CA ARG A 99 -15.60 -6.44 1.35
C ARG A 99 -17.01 -6.66 0.78
N ASP A 100 -17.98 -5.89 1.26
CA ASP A 100 -19.31 -5.81 0.68
C ASP A 100 -19.32 -4.87 -0.54
N PRO A 101 -19.77 -5.33 -1.72
CA PRO A 101 -19.79 -4.50 -2.93
C PRO A 101 -20.66 -3.25 -2.83
N GLU A 102 -21.76 -3.28 -2.07
CA GLU A 102 -22.66 -2.12 -1.92
C GLU A 102 -21.99 -1.04 -1.08
N GLU A 103 -21.35 -1.43 0.03
CA GLU A 103 -20.54 -0.55 0.88
C GLU A 103 -19.37 0.07 0.10
N TRP A 104 -18.67 -0.73 -0.71
CA TRP A 104 -17.59 -0.23 -1.57
C TRP A 104 -18.12 0.78 -2.58
N MET A 105 -19.22 0.47 -3.27
CA MET A 105 -19.80 1.34 -4.30
C MET A 105 -20.31 2.65 -3.70
N ARG A 106 -20.89 2.62 -2.49
CA ARG A 106 -21.28 3.84 -1.78
C ARG A 106 -20.07 4.72 -1.49
N CYS A 107 -18.98 4.15 -0.99
CA CYS A 107 -17.74 4.88 -0.75
C CYS A 107 -17.18 5.49 -2.04
N PHE A 108 -17.19 4.72 -3.13
CA PHE A 108 -16.72 5.19 -4.43
C PHE A 108 -17.53 6.40 -4.92
N LYS A 109 -18.87 6.34 -4.86
CA LYS A 109 -19.76 7.46 -5.23
C LYS A 109 -19.50 8.71 -4.41
N GLU A 110 -19.35 8.57 -3.09
CA GLU A 110 -19.01 9.68 -2.19
C GLU A 110 -17.64 10.30 -2.59
N ALA A 111 -16.64 9.47 -2.86
CA ALA A 111 -15.29 9.92 -3.22
C ALA A 111 -15.20 10.65 -4.56
N ILE A 112 -16.12 10.38 -5.49
CA ILE A 112 -16.19 11.07 -6.80
C ILE A 112 -17.24 12.20 -6.85
N GLY A 113 -17.99 12.42 -5.77
CA GLY A 113 -18.99 13.48 -5.67
C GLY A 113 -20.35 13.18 -6.32
N GLU A 114 -20.74 11.91 -6.41
CA GLU A 114 -22.02 11.44 -6.99
C GLU A 114 -23.07 11.07 -5.92
N GLU A 115 -23.15 11.83 -4.81
CA GLU A 115 -24.14 11.61 -3.74
C GLU A 115 -25.61 11.72 -4.21
#